data_AF-A0A1Q3GS76-F1
#
_entry.id   AF-A0A1Q3GS76-F1
#
_cell.length_a   1.000
_cell.length_b   1.000
_cell.length_c   1.000
_cell.angle_alpha   90.00
_cell.angle_beta   90.00
_cell.angle_gamma   90.00
#
_symmetry.space_group_name_H-M   'P 1'
#
loop_
_entity.id
_entity.type
_entity.pdbx_description
1 polymer ?
#
loop_
_entity_poly.entity_id
_entity_poly.type
_entity_poly.pdbx_seq_one_letter_code
_entity_poly.pdbx_strand_id
1 'polypeptide(L)' 'MGNDKKIPSIVFGSLEPGTIDIHVAPFGLNDGGSLIRVDTNKVPKDCRIPNTKVWVTMVDYNIVTVEKITENN' A
#
# COMPACT_ATOMS: atom_id res chain seq x y z
N MET A 1 7.58 1.78 21.45
CA MET A 1 8.08 2.89 20.61
C MET A 1 7.91 2.45 19.16
N GLY A 2 6.86 2.93 18.51
CA GLY A 2 6.48 2.50 17.17
C GLY A 2 7.47 3.02 16.14
N ASN A 3 8.15 2.10 15.45
CA ASN A 3 8.82 2.43 14.21
C ASN A 3 7.73 2.43 13.14
N ASP A 4 7.16 3.60 12.87
CA ASP A 4 6.30 3.86 11.71
C ASP A 4 7.16 3.76 10.44
N LYS A 5 7.57 2.54 10.11
CA LYS A 5 8.42 2.26 8.97
C LYS A 5 7.55 2.28 7.73
N LYS A 6 7.77 3.28 6.88
CA LYS A 6 7.17 3.32 5.54
C LYS A 6 7.70 2.12 4.74
N ILE A 7 6.78 1.31 4.24
CA ILE A 7 7.06 0.14 3.42
C ILE A 7 6.74 0.52 1.96
N PRO A 8 7.68 0.36 1.02
CA PRO A 8 7.36 0.58 -0.38
C PRO A 8 6.37 -0.49 -0.82
N SER A 9 5.33 -0.09 -1.54
CA SER A 9 4.22 -0.98 -1.90
C SER A 9 3.64 -0.60 -3.26
N ILE A 10 2.88 -1.51 -3.86
CA ILE A 10 2.30 -1.32 -5.19
C ILE A 10 0.79 -1.57 -5.12
N VAL A 11 0.02 -0.67 -5.73
CA VAL A 11 -1.42 -0.84 -5.90
C VAL A 11 -1.69 -1.87 -6.99
N PHE A 12 -2.47 -2.91 -6.69
CA PHE A 12 -2.77 -4.00 -7.63
C PHE A 12 -4.18 -3.91 -8.24
N GLY A 13 -5.11 -3.26 -7.54
CA GLY A 13 -6.54 -3.24 -7.88
C GLY A 13 -7.29 -4.39 -7.23
N SER A 14 -8.61 -4.24 -7.06
CA SER A 14 -9.48 -5.25 -6.43
C SER A 14 -10.73 -5.47 -7.29
N LEU A 15 -11.25 -6.69 -7.29
CA LEU A 15 -12.55 -7.03 -7.87
C LEU A 15 -13.71 -6.77 -6.91
N GLU A 16 -13.42 -6.50 -5.63
CA GLU A 16 -14.42 -6.17 -4.63
C GLU A 16 -14.72 -4.65 -4.64
N PRO A 17 -15.98 -4.24 -4.88
CA PRO A 17 -16.34 -2.82 -4.96
C PRO A 17 -15.94 -2.04 -3.71
N GLY A 18 -15.40 -0.84 -3.90
CA GLY A 18 -15.02 0.04 -2.79
C GLY A 18 -13.71 -0.33 -2.09
N THR A 19 -12.99 -1.33 -2.59
CA THR A 19 -11.70 -1.77 -2.03
C THR A 19 -10.56 -1.70 -3.06
N ILE A 20 -9.34 -1.71 -2.56
CA ILE A 20 -8.10 -1.81 -3.34
C ILE A 20 -7.18 -2.81 -2.64
N ASP A 21 -6.61 -3.74 -3.41
CA ASP A 21 -5.56 -4.60 -2.91
C ASP A 21 -4.20 -3.92 -3.11
N ILE A 22 -3.43 -3.85 -2.02
CA ILE A 22 -2.08 -3.30 -2.00
C ILE A 22 -1.11 -4.44 -1.74
N HIS A 23 -0.15 -4.58 -2.63
CA HIS A 23 0.96 -5.50 -2.42
C HIS A 23 2.00 -4.83 -1.53
N VAL A 24 2.08 -5.33 -0.29
CA VAL A 24 3.04 -4.87 0.71
C VAL A 24 4.22 -5.81 0.72
N ALA A 25 5.31 -5.40 0.08
CA ALA A 25 6.56 -6.15 0.07
C ALA A 25 7.75 -5.22 -0.11
N PRO A 26 8.78 -5.32 0.75
CA PRO A 26 10.03 -4.62 0.50
C PRO A 26 10.80 -5.19 -0.71
N PHE A 27 10.58 -6.47 -1.09
CA PHE A 27 11.36 -7.17 -2.12
C PHE A 27 10.55 -8.02 -3.14
N GLY A 28 9.26 -8.29 -2.90
CA GLY A 28 8.37 -8.99 -3.85
C GLY A 28 7.51 -10.09 -3.19
N LEU A 29 6.60 -10.71 -3.94
CA LEU A 29 5.74 -11.81 -3.44
C LEU A 29 6.55 -13.03 -3.01
N ASN A 30 7.63 -13.34 -3.73
CA ASN A 30 8.51 -14.48 -3.43
C ASN A 30 9.33 -14.28 -2.14
N ASP A 31 9.46 -13.04 -1.67
CA ASP A 31 10.23 -12.67 -0.48
C ASP A 31 9.31 -12.40 0.73
N GLY A 32 8.12 -13.03 0.74
CA GLY A 32 7.16 -12.93 1.85
C GLY A 32 6.25 -11.70 1.78
N GLY A 33 6.11 -11.08 0.61
CA GLY A 33 5.11 -10.05 0.35
C GLY A 33 3.68 -10.57 0.50
N SER A 34 2.77 -9.71 0.93
CA SER A 34 1.34 -10.04 1.05
C SER A 34 0.46 -9.01 0.36
N LEU A 35 -0.69 -9.46 -0.15
CA LEU A 35 -1.76 -8.57 -0.60
C LEU A 35 -2.65 -8.25 0.60
N ILE A 36 -2.78 -6.97 0.89
CA ILE A 36 -3.68 -6.48 1.94
C ILE A 36 -4.75 -5.63 1.29
N ARG A 37 -6.00 -5.98 1.56
CA ARG A 37 -7.17 -5.24 1.11
C ARG A 37 -7.42 -4.04 2.00
N VAL A 38 -7.66 -2.89 1.39
CA VAL A 38 -8.03 -1.65 2.08
C VAL A 38 -9.22 -0.97 1.42
N ASP A 39 -9.95 -0.17 2.18
CA ASP A 39 -10.98 0.70 1.62
C ASP A 39 -10.36 1.72 0.66
N THR A 40 -11.00 1.93 -0.48
CA THR A 40 -10.56 2.90 -1.48
C THR A 40 -10.43 4.32 -0.91
N ASN A 41 -11.18 4.65 0.14
CA ASN A 41 -11.12 5.94 0.82
C ASN A 41 -9.81 6.17 1.61
N LYS A 42 -9.10 5.12 2.01
CA LYS A 42 -7.79 5.20 2.66
C LYS A 42 -6.65 5.44 1.66
N VAL A 43 -6.91 5.30 0.36
CA VAL A 43 -5.94 5.50 -0.72
C VAL A 43 -6.15 6.88 -1.37
N PRO A 44 -5.10 7.71 -1.50
CA PRO A 44 -5.17 8.98 -2.22
C PRO A 44 -5.70 8.78 -3.63
N LYS A 45 -6.57 9.68 -4.11
CA LYS A 45 -7.30 9.51 -5.39
C LYS A 45 -6.37 9.26 -6.58
N ASP A 46 -5.24 9.96 -6.63
CA ASP A 46 -4.24 9.86 -7.69
C ASP A 46 -3.35 8.59 -7.56
N CYS A 47 -3.44 7.86 -6.46
CA CYS A 47 -2.74 6.59 -6.26
C CYS A 47 -3.60 5.35 -6.53
N ARG A 48 -4.90 5.50 -6.82
CA ARG A 48 -5.84 4.37 -7.00
C ARG A 48 -5.68 3.60 -8.30
N ILE A 49 -4.65 3.91 -9.09
CA ILE A 49 -4.38 3.30 -10.38
C ILE A 49 -3.48 2.08 -10.15
N PRO A 50 -3.79 0.91 -10.75
CA PRO A 50 -2.91 -0.26 -10.69
C PRO A 50 -1.47 0.08 -11.09
N ASN A 51 -0.51 -0.60 -10.48
CA ASN A 51 0.93 -0.38 -10.60
C ASN A 51 1.46 0.96 -10.05
N THR A 52 0.63 1.75 -9.36
CA THR A 52 1.12 2.95 -8.66
C THR A 52 1.95 2.56 -7.43
N LYS A 53 3.15 3.13 -7.31
CA LYS A 53 4.00 2.98 -6.13
C LYS A 53 3.54 3.90 -5.01
N VAL A 54 3.41 3.36 -3.81
CA VAL A 54 2.96 4.06 -2.61
C VAL A 54 3.84 3.71 -1.41
N TRP A 55 3.88 4.60 -0.43
CA TRP A 55 4.34 4.29 0.91
C TRP A 55 3.16 3.78 1.73
N VAL A 56 3.36 2.67 2.43
CA VAL A 56 2.39 2.10 3.37
C VAL A 56 2.97 2.14 4.77
N THR A 57 2.17 2.58 5.75
CA THR A 57 2.51 2.40 7.17
C THR A 57 1.60 1.34 7.76
N MET A 58 2.20 0.39 8.48
CA MET A 58 1.49 -0.71 9.12
C MET A 58 1.57 -0.65 10.63
N VAL A 59 0.46 -0.98 11.29
CA VAL A 59 0.37 -1.20 12.74
C VAL A 59 -0.39 -2.51 12.95
N ASP A 60 0.17 -3.43 13.74
CA ASP A 60 -0.42 -4.74 14.02
C ASP A 60 -0.92 -5.48 12.76
N TYR A 61 -0.07 -5.54 11.73
CA TYR A 61 -0.34 -6.15 10.42
C TYR A 61 -1.46 -5.49 9.59
N ASN A 62 -1.98 -4.33 10.00
CA ASN A 62 -2.99 -3.57 9.27
C ASN A 62 -2.38 -2.33 8.61
N ILE A 63 -2.82 -2.02 7.39
CA ILE A 63 -2.48 -0.77 6.72
C ILE A 63 -3.24 0.38 7.38
N VAL A 64 -2.51 1.33 7.95
CA VAL A 64 -3.07 2.52 8.60
C VAL A 64 -3.04 3.73 7.67
N THR A 65 -1.96 3.88 6.91
CA THR A 65 -1.82 4.98 5.94
C THR A 65 -1.27 4.50 4.62
N VAL A 66 -1.74 5.14 3.54
CA VAL A 66 -1.23 4.99 2.18
C VAL A 66 -0.90 6.38 1.67
N GLU A 67 0.36 6.59 1.31
CA GLU A 67 0.87 7.88 0.87
C GLU A 67 1.50 7.75 -0.52
N LYS A 68 1.41 8.82 -1.30
CA LYS A 68 2.14 8.90 -2.57
C LYS A 68 3.64 8.92 -2.31
N ILE A 69 4.41 8.19 -3.12
CA ILE A 69 5.85 8.40 -3.17
C ILE A 69 6.11 9.74 -3.88
N THR A 70 6.60 10.72 -3.15
CA THR A 70 7.15 11.96 -3.72
C THR A 70 8.65 11.76 -3.91
N GLU A 71 9.13 11.75 -5.15
CA GLU A 71 10.55 11.95 -5.41
C GLU A 71 10.88 13.39 -5.04
N ASN A 72 11.70 13.58 -4.00
CA ASN A 72 12.41 14.84 -3.83
C ASN A 72 13.45 14.88 -4.96
N ASN A 73 13.18 15.70 -5.99
CA ASN A 73 14.19 16.08 -6.99
C ASN A 73 15.40 16.73 -6.32
#